data_AF-A0A2I0PUN7-F1
#
_entry.id   AF-A0A2I0PUN7-F1
#
_cell.length_a   1.000
_cell.length_b   1.000
_cell.length_c   1.000
_cell.angle_alpha   90.00
_cell.angle_beta   90.00
_cell.angle_gamma   90.00
#
_symmetry.space_group_name_H-M   'P 1'
#
loop_
_entity.id
_entity.type
_entity.pdbx_description
1 polymer ?
#
loop_
_entity_poly.entity_id
_entity_poly.type
_entity_poly.pdbx_seq_one_letter_code
_entity_poly.pdbx_strand_id
1 'polypeptide(L)'
;MSVVKPVVPVVTGPDPASRTGVLRLLVIPFAIYVVWMILTSLFEGNARLFLSQDFLGIIVYTVVACIITGMIIPVYCLRESFVTGAVNLFQIGFRESRRTLSATALTSFACYLIVVLVLPSGTDRSAFAFNFLLLLPTAIASVMVCWVLLGTHVQAFVRSGGTVISIAAGSLVTAWLFCITSFAHSPPASLQPALVGFLVLGLVAAVFFFAVRDVYAASILVASGLALVMAGRVGISGMEAALPAVAGSAILAVLTLFGIHLYFARNFRTVRVPA
;
A
#
# COMPACT_ATOMS: atom_id res chain seq x y z
N MET A 1 41.82 -36.36 30.08
CA MET A 1 40.95 -35.82 29.01
C MET A 1 39.52 -36.26 29.30
N SER A 2 38.67 -35.36 29.82
CA SER A 2 37.26 -35.67 30.05
C SER A 2 36.46 -35.46 28.77
N VAL A 3 35.74 -36.50 28.35
CA VAL A 3 34.87 -36.48 27.18
C VAL A 3 33.57 -35.76 27.58
N VAL A 4 33.42 -34.51 27.15
CA VAL A 4 32.16 -33.77 27.28
C VAL A 4 31.15 -34.39 26.34
N LYS A 5 30.13 -35.06 26.88
CA LYS A 5 29.00 -35.56 26.08
C LYS A 5 28.20 -34.38 25.52
N PRO A 6 27.87 -34.37 24.23
CA PRO A 6 27.00 -33.34 23.67
C PRO A 6 25.61 -33.48 24.29
N VAL A 7 25.17 -32.43 24.97
CA VAL A 7 23.79 -32.29 25.42
C VAL A 7 22.94 -32.07 24.17
N VAL A 8 22.21 -33.09 23.74
CA VAL A 8 21.23 -32.97 22.67
C VAL A 8 20.07 -32.14 23.23
N PRO A 9 19.78 -30.94 22.69
CA PRO A 9 18.65 -30.15 23.16
C PRO A 9 17.36 -30.92 22.84
N VAL A 10 16.59 -31.22 23.88
CA VAL A 10 15.24 -31.74 23.76
C VAL A 10 14.41 -30.65 23.08
N VAL A 11 13.95 -30.91 21.85
CA VAL A 11 13.01 -30.04 21.13
C VAL A 11 11.67 -30.15 21.84
N THR A 12 11.44 -29.30 22.84
CA THR A 12 10.10 -29.07 23.38
C THR A 12 9.28 -28.39 22.29
N GLY A 13 8.04 -28.86 22.10
CA GLY A 13 7.12 -28.26 21.12
C GLY A 13 6.93 -26.75 21.35
N PRO A 14 6.47 -26.00 20.33
CA PRO A 14 6.38 -24.55 20.42
C PRO A 14 5.54 -24.13 21.62
N ASP A 15 6.17 -23.39 22.53
CA ASP A 15 5.60 -22.89 23.77
C ASP A 15 4.27 -22.18 23.48
N PRO A 16 3.14 -22.47 24.16
CA PRO A 16 1.85 -21.82 23.89
C PRO A 16 1.92 -20.29 23.88
N ALA A 17 2.82 -19.68 24.66
CA ALA A 17 3.07 -18.23 24.64
C ALA A 17 3.58 -17.72 23.27
N SER A 18 4.34 -18.54 22.53
CA SER A 18 4.84 -18.21 21.19
C SER A 18 3.73 -18.17 20.14
N ARG A 19 2.72 -19.07 20.25
CA ARG A 19 1.58 -19.12 19.32
C ARG A 19 0.70 -17.87 19.44
N THR A 20 0.48 -17.39 20.66
CA THR A 20 -0.33 -16.19 20.92
C THR A 20 0.31 -14.93 20.32
N GLY A 21 1.64 -14.82 20.40
CA GLY A 21 2.39 -13.72 19.77
C GLY A 21 2.30 -13.74 18.25
N VAL A 22 2.42 -14.92 17.64
CA VAL A 22 2.31 -15.10 16.19
C VAL A 22 0.91 -14.81 15.66
N LEU A 23 -0.15 -15.24 16.37
CA LEU A 23 -1.53 -14.95 15.97
C LEU A 23 -1.80 -13.44 16.03
N ARG A 24 -1.36 -12.78 17.11
CA ARG A 24 -1.51 -11.33 17.29
C ARG A 24 -0.81 -10.53 16.18
N LEU A 25 0.30 -11.04 15.67
CA LEU A 25 1.06 -10.43 14.56
C LEU A 25 0.25 -10.34 13.26
N LEU A 26 -0.70 -11.24 13.01
CA LEU A 26 -1.53 -11.21 11.80
C LEU A 26 -2.92 -10.60 12.03
N VAL A 27 -3.52 -10.85 13.19
CA VAL A 27 -4.89 -10.41 13.49
C VAL A 27 -4.99 -8.88 13.53
N ILE A 28 -4.00 -8.20 14.11
CA ILE A 28 -4.02 -6.73 14.23
C ILE A 28 -3.93 -6.05 12.84
N PRO A 29 -2.93 -6.36 11.97
CA PRO A 29 -2.89 -5.87 10.60
C PRO A 29 -4.17 -6.13 9.81
N PHE A 30 -4.75 -7.31 9.95
CA PHE A 30 -5.96 -7.67 9.24
C PHE A 30 -7.17 -6.88 9.73
N ALA A 31 -7.31 -6.67 11.04
CA ALA A 31 -8.37 -5.83 11.60
C ALA A 31 -8.28 -4.38 11.09
N ILE A 32 -7.07 -3.81 11.02
CA ILE A 32 -6.83 -2.47 10.48
C ILE A 32 -7.23 -2.41 9.00
N TYR A 33 -6.87 -3.42 8.22
CA TYR A 33 -7.28 -3.54 6.83
C TYR A 33 -8.79 -3.57 6.66
N VAL A 34 -9.50 -4.37 7.47
CA VAL A 34 -10.97 -4.44 7.42
C VAL A 34 -11.60 -3.08 7.77
N VAL A 35 -11.12 -2.41 8.82
CA VAL A 35 -11.59 -1.07 9.19
C VAL A 35 -11.35 -0.07 8.07
N TRP A 36 -10.15 -0.07 7.49
CA TRP A 36 -9.79 0.81 6.38
C TRP A 36 -10.68 0.54 5.15
N MET A 37 -10.89 -0.71 4.78
CA MET A 37 -11.76 -1.13 3.67
C MET A 37 -13.21 -0.69 3.89
N ILE A 38 -13.74 -0.83 5.11
CA ILE A 38 -15.11 -0.39 5.43
C ILE A 38 -15.22 1.13 5.28
N LEU A 39 -14.26 1.88 5.83
CA LEU A 39 -14.26 3.34 5.73
C LEU A 39 -14.15 3.82 4.28
N THR A 40 -13.25 3.25 3.48
CA THR A 40 -13.16 3.59 2.05
C THR A 40 -14.45 3.24 1.32
N SER A 41 -15.07 2.10 1.61
CA SER A 41 -16.36 1.71 1.01
C SER A 41 -17.51 2.66 1.41
N LEU A 42 -17.55 3.12 2.66
CA LEU A 42 -18.58 4.05 3.14
C LEU A 42 -18.44 5.44 2.49
N PHE A 43 -17.23 5.96 2.38
CA PHE A 43 -17.00 7.29 1.81
C PHE A 43 -17.03 7.29 0.28
N GLU A 44 -16.35 6.34 -0.37
CA GLU A 44 -16.21 6.32 -1.83
C GLU A 44 -17.39 5.62 -2.51
N GLY A 45 -17.71 4.40 -2.05
CA GLY A 45 -18.70 3.53 -2.68
C GLY A 45 -20.14 3.99 -2.45
N ASN A 46 -20.50 4.30 -1.21
CA ASN A 46 -21.88 4.68 -0.87
C ASN A 46 -22.21 6.13 -1.26
N ALA A 47 -21.32 7.09 -0.95
CA ALA A 47 -21.57 8.50 -1.27
C ALA A 47 -21.36 8.83 -2.76
N ARG A 48 -20.87 7.87 -3.56
CA ARG A 48 -20.48 8.08 -4.97
C ARG A 48 -19.60 9.33 -5.12
N LEU A 49 -18.67 9.50 -4.18
CA LEU A 49 -17.98 10.76 -3.95
C LEU A 49 -17.23 11.25 -5.20
N PHE A 50 -16.65 10.34 -5.97
CA PHE A 50 -15.91 10.65 -7.19
C PHE A 50 -16.80 10.95 -8.41
N LEU A 51 -18.10 10.68 -8.31
CA LEU A 51 -19.10 11.04 -9.31
C LEU A 51 -19.74 12.41 -9.01
N SER A 52 -20.04 12.69 -7.75
CA SER A 52 -20.64 13.97 -7.32
C SER A 52 -19.63 15.10 -7.16
N GLN A 53 -18.34 14.76 -6.99
CA GLN A 53 -17.23 15.71 -6.82
C GLN A 53 -17.46 16.73 -5.69
N ASP A 54 -18.06 16.29 -4.58
CA ASP A 54 -18.21 17.12 -3.40
C ASP A 54 -16.84 17.45 -2.77
N PHE A 55 -16.50 18.73 -2.78
CA PHE A 55 -15.26 19.28 -2.22
C PHE A 55 -15.04 18.83 -0.77
N LEU A 56 -16.07 18.96 0.06
CA LEU A 56 -15.95 18.65 1.49
C LEU A 56 -15.77 17.14 1.68
N GLY A 57 -16.57 16.33 0.99
CA GLY A 57 -16.44 14.88 1.02
C GLY A 57 -15.05 14.40 0.61
N ILE A 58 -14.42 14.96 -0.43
CA ILE A 58 -13.05 14.60 -0.86
C ILE A 58 -12.03 14.86 0.24
N ILE A 59 -12.13 16.01 0.93
CA ILE A 59 -11.22 16.35 2.03
C ILE A 59 -11.44 15.41 3.22
N VAL A 60 -12.69 15.18 3.63
CA VAL A 60 -13.00 14.29 4.76
C VAL A 60 -12.54 12.86 4.48
N TYR A 61 -12.81 12.34 3.27
CA TYR A 61 -12.32 11.05 2.82
C TYR A 61 -10.78 10.96 2.89
N THR A 62 -10.09 11.96 2.36
CA THR A 62 -8.63 12.00 2.36
C THR A 62 -8.07 11.99 3.77
N VAL A 63 -8.62 12.81 4.67
CA VAL A 63 -8.14 12.90 6.06
C VAL A 63 -8.45 11.61 6.82
N VAL A 64 -9.70 11.13 6.79
CA VAL A 64 -10.15 10.02 7.64
C VAL A 64 -9.71 8.67 7.06
N ALA A 65 -10.10 8.38 5.82
CA ALA A 65 -9.87 7.07 5.21
C ALA A 65 -8.44 6.92 4.69
N CYS A 66 -7.86 7.95 4.07
CA CYS A 66 -6.52 7.81 3.49
C CYS A 66 -5.41 8.09 4.51
N ILE A 67 -5.45 9.23 5.21
CA ILE A 67 -4.34 9.66 6.08
C ILE A 67 -4.40 8.96 7.44
N ILE A 68 -5.46 9.18 8.22
CA ILE A 68 -5.53 8.67 9.60
C ILE A 68 -5.51 7.14 9.58
N THR A 69 -6.46 6.53 8.89
CA THR A 69 -6.60 5.06 8.91
C THR A 69 -5.69 4.35 7.92
N GLY A 70 -5.45 4.94 6.75
CA GLY A 70 -4.61 4.33 5.71
C GLY A 70 -3.11 4.56 5.82
N MET A 71 -2.64 5.57 6.57
CA MET A 71 -1.20 5.87 6.69
C MET A 71 -0.73 5.89 8.16
N ILE A 72 -1.39 6.66 9.03
CA ILE A 72 -0.93 6.88 10.41
C ILE A 72 -1.12 5.62 11.27
N ILE A 73 -2.30 5.00 11.25
CA ILE A 73 -2.57 3.77 12.03
C ILE A 73 -1.60 2.62 11.64
N PRO A 74 -1.37 2.32 10.35
CA PRO A 74 -0.36 1.34 9.94
C PRO A 74 1.03 1.61 10.51
N VAL A 75 1.47 2.88 10.52
CA VAL A 75 2.77 3.27 11.10
C VAL A 75 2.81 3.01 12.60
N TYR A 76 1.73 3.34 13.32
CA TYR A 76 1.63 3.06 14.75
C TYR A 76 1.74 1.57 15.05
N CYS A 77 1.10 0.72 14.25
CA CYS A 77 1.18 -0.73 14.44
C CYS A 77 2.55 -1.30 14.05
N LEU A 78 3.19 -0.74 13.02
CA LEU A 78 4.56 -1.12 12.64
C LEU A 78 5.59 -0.78 13.72
N ARG A 79 5.35 0.26 14.54
CA ARG A 79 6.25 0.63 15.65
C ARG A 79 6.50 -0.54 16.59
N GLU A 80 5.48 -1.31 16.97
CA GLU A 80 5.64 -2.47 17.84
C GLU A 80 6.46 -3.58 17.14
N SER A 81 6.22 -3.80 15.85
CA SER A 81 6.96 -4.77 15.02
C SER A 81 8.43 -4.39 14.83
N PHE A 82 8.76 -3.08 14.88
CA PHE A 82 10.14 -2.61 14.89
C PHE A 82 10.84 -2.88 16.22
N VAL A 83 10.16 -2.62 17.35
CA VAL A 83 10.73 -2.83 18.69
C VAL A 83 11.05 -4.31 18.92
N THR A 84 10.23 -5.20 18.38
CA THR A 84 10.45 -6.65 18.45
C THR A 84 11.48 -7.19 17.43
N GLY A 85 11.95 -6.35 16.50
CA GLY A 85 12.86 -6.76 15.43
C GLY A 85 12.24 -7.67 14.37
N ALA A 86 10.91 -7.84 14.38
CA ALA A 86 10.19 -8.68 13.43
C ALA A 86 10.27 -8.13 12.00
N VAL A 87 10.37 -6.80 11.86
CA VAL A 87 10.37 -6.10 10.57
C VAL A 87 11.51 -5.09 10.51
N ASN A 88 12.20 -5.01 9.38
CA ASN A 88 13.27 -4.02 9.11
C ASN A 88 12.75 -2.87 8.23
N LEU A 89 13.35 -1.69 8.35
CA LEU A 89 12.94 -0.49 7.61
C LEU A 89 13.03 -0.71 6.10
N PHE A 90 14.04 -1.46 5.68
CA PHE A 90 14.23 -1.89 4.30
C PHE A 90 13.08 -2.76 3.77
N GLN A 91 12.45 -3.57 4.62
CA GLN A 91 11.36 -4.46 4.22
C GLN A 91 10.05 -3.69 4.04
N ILE A 92 9.82 -2.64 4.83
CA ILE A 92 8.64 -1.78 4.69
C ILE A 92 8.76 -0.76 3.55
N GLY A 93 9.91 -0.71 2.86
CA GLY A 93 10.09 0.11 1.67
C GLY A 93 10.44 1.57 1.91
N PHE A 94 10.84 1.94 3.13
CA PHE A 94 11.46 3.25 3.40
C PHE A 94 12.98 3.09 3.34
N ARG A 95 13.60 3.76 2.36
CA ARG A 95 15.03 3.61 2.03
C ARG A 95 15.74 4.96 1.94
N GLU A 96 17.05 4.90 1.73
CA GLU A 96 17.87 6.09 1.51
C GLU A 96 17.28 6.98 0.41
N SER A 97 17.23 8.28 0.68
CA SER A 97 16.59 9.29 -0.16
C SER A 97 17.07 9.26 -1.62
N ARG A 98 18.36 9.00 -1.87
CA ARG A 98 18.93 8.90 -3.23
C ARG A 98 18.30 7.77 -4.04
N ARG A 99 18.13 6.59 -3.43
CA ARG A 99 17.54 5.43 -4.09
C ARG A 99 16.04 5.59 -4.27
N THR A 100 15.36 6.19 -3.28
CA THR A 100 13.94 6.51 -3.41
C THR A 100 13.69 7.52 -4.51
N LEU A 101 14.53 8.56 -4.63
CA LEU A 101 14.43 9.54 -5.71
C LEU A 101 14.62 8.88 -7.08
N SER A 102 15.63 8.03 -7.25
CA SER A 102 15.86 7.36 -8.54
C SER A 102 14.76 6.36 -8.90
N ALA A 103 14.28 5.56 -7.94
CA ALA A 103 13.17 4.63 -8.14
C ALA A 103 11.87 5.36 -8.48
N THR A 104 11.56 6.45 -7.76
CA THR A 104 10.40 7.31 -8.01
C THR A 104 10.49 7.93 -9.40
N ALA A 105 11.63 8.52 -9.77
CA ALA A 105 11.82 9.13 -11.08
C ALA A 105 11.67 8.13 -12.23
N LEU A 106 12.29 6.95 -12.11
CA LEU A 106 12.19 5.90 -13.13
C LEU A 106 10.76 5.37 -13.25
N THR A 107 10.06 5.21 -12.13
CA THR A 107 8.67 4.72 -12.12
C THR A 107 7.71 5.74 -12.70
N SER A 108 7.85 7.02 -12.34
CA SER A 108 7.09 8.11 -12.96
C SER A 108 7.32 8.17 -14.47
N PHE A 109 8.58 8.05 -14.90
CA PHE A 109 8.92 8.04 -16.32
C PHE A 109 8.28 6.85 -17.05
N ALA A 110 8.39 5.64 -16.51
CA ALA A 110 7.78 4.44 -17.08
C ALA A 110 6.25 4.55 -17.13
N CYS A 111 5.60 5.00 -16.05
CA CYS A 111 4.16 5.20 -16.02
C CYS A 111 3.72 6.27 -17.05
N TYR A 112 4.46 7.37 -17.15
CA TYR A 112 4.20 8.40 -18.16
C TYR A 112 4.31 7.86 -19.58
N LEU A 113 5.33 7.05 -19.90
CA LEU A 113 5.45 6.40 -21.20
C LEU A 113 4.26 5.49 -21.49
N ILE A 114 3.84 4.67 -20.53
CA ILE A 114 2.66 3.81 -20.67
C ILE A 114 1.41 4.66 -20.97
N VAL A 115 1.22 5.75 -20.23
CA VAL A 115 0.09 6.67 -20.43
C VAL A 115 0.10 7.29 -21.83
N VAL A 116 1.25 7.76 -22.30
CA VAL A 116 1.37 8.35 -23.65
C VAL A 116 1.09 7.31 -24.75
N LEU A 117 1.49 6.05 -24.54
CA LEU A 117 1.27 4.96 -25.49
C LEU A 117 -0.17 4.45 -25.50
N VAL A 118 -0.83 4.42 -24.33
CA VAL A 118 -2.20 3.90 -24.18
C VAL A 118 -3.25 4.98 -24.45
N LEU A 119 -2.96 6.26 -24.15
CA LEU A 119 -3.87 7.40 -24.33
C LEU A 119 -3.36 8.34 -25.44
N PRO A 120 -3.81 8.15 -26.70
CA PRO A 120 -3.28 8.86 -27.85
C PRO A 120 -3.67 10.36 -27.90
N SER A 121 -4.76 10.78 -27.25
CA SER A 121 -5.29 12.15 -27.35
C SER A 121 -4.95 13.05 -26.14
N GLY A 122 -4.97 14.37 -26.33
CA GLY A 122 -4.65 15.35 -25.29
C GLY A 122 -5.70 15.50 -24.18
N THR A 123 -6.99 15.42 -24.53
CA THR A 123 -8.11 15.52 -23.57
C THR A 123 -8.16 14.33 -22.63
N ASP A 124 -7.79 13.13 -23.10
CA ASP A 124 -7.71 11.94 -22.26
C ASP A 124 -6.57 12.03 -21.23
N ARG A 125 -5.50 12.78 -21.54
CA ARG A 125 -4.35 12.96 -20.66
C ARG A 125 -4.63 13.91 -19.50
N SER A 126 -5.42 14.97 -19.70
CA SER A 126 -5.82 15.85 -18.59
C SER A 126 -6.80 15.15 -17.64
N ALA A 127 -7.73 14.36 -18.19
CA ALA A 127 -8.59 13.49 -17.39
C ALA A 127 -7.78 12.47 -16.58
N PHE A 128 -6.77 11.84 -17.20
CA PHE A 128 -5.84 10.97 -16.50
C PHE A 128 -5.11 11.70 -15.37
N ALA A 129 -4.55 12.88 -15.62
CA ALA A 129 -3.81 13.64 -14.60
C ALA A 129 -4.69 14.00 -13.40
N PHE A 130 -5.94 14.40 -13.64
CA PHE A 130 -6.91 14.63 -12.57
C PHE A 130 -7.23 13.36 -11.78
N ASN A 131 -7.51 12.24 -12.46
CA ASN A 131 -7.77 10.95 -11.81
C ASN A 131 -6.56 10.47 -11.01
N PHE A 132 -5.36 10.66 -11.53
CA PHE A 132 -4.13 10.36 -10.83
C PHE A 132 -4.03 11.14 -9.53
N LEU A 133 -4.26 12.47 -9.56
CA LEU A 133 -4.23 13.31 -8.36
C LEU A 133 -5.34 12.92 -7.36
N LEU A 134 -6.55 12.67 -7.87
CA LEU A 134 -7.71 12.27 -7.05
C LEU A 134 -7.46 10.94 -6.33
N LEU A 135 -6.84 9.97 -7.01
CA LEU A 135 -6.62 8.61 -6.50
C LEU A 135 -5.28 8.47 -5.78
N LEU A 136 -4.39 9.48 -5.82
CA LEU A 136 -3.08 9.43 -5.18
C LEU A 136 -3.15 9.20 -3.67
N PRO A 137 -4.03 9.86 -2.89
CA PRO A 137 -4.18 9.57 -1.46
C PRO A 137 -4.58 8.12 -1.19
N THR A 138 -5.55 7.60 -1.95
CA THR A 138 -6.02 6.21 -1.86
C THR A 138 -4.93 5.22 -2.25
N ALA A 139 -4.16 5.54 -3.28
CA ALA A 139 -3.02 4.72 -3.72
C ALA A 139 -1.97 4.62 -2.60
N ILE A 140 -1.55 5.74 -2.00
CA ILE A 140 -0.59 5.74 -0.89
C ILE A 140 -1.15 4.93 0.29
N ALA A 141 -2.40 5.17 0.68
CA ALA A 141 -3.06 4.45 1.76
C ALA A 141 -3.10 2.94 1.49
N SER A 142 -3.46 2.54 0.27
CA SER A 142 -3.50 1.14 -0.12
C SER A 142 -2.09 0.50 -0.07
N VAL A 143 -1.04 1.19 -0.54
CA VAL A 143 0.37 0.77 -0.42
C VAL A 143 0.73 0.53 1.03
N MET A 144 0.40 1.49 1.90
CA MET A 144 0.69 1.43 3.33
C MET A 144 -0.05 0.29 4.06
N VAL A 145 -1.34 0.07 3.77
CA VAL A 145 -2.15 -0.96 4.43
C VAL A 145 -1.88 -2.35 3.85
N CYS A 146 -2.00 -2.50 2.53
CA CYS A 146 -1.97 -3.82 1.89
C CYS A 146 -0.53 -4.33 1.81
N TRP A 147 0.43 -3.55 1.31
CA TRP A 147 1.77 -4.06 1.04
C TRP A 147 2.75 -3.83 2.19
N VAL A 148 2.76 -2.63 2.76
CA VAL A 148 3.68 -2.26 3.84
C VAL A 148 3.28 -2.93 5.15
N LEU A 149 2.03 -2.81 5.58
CA LEU A 149 1.55 -3.44 6.82
C LEU A 149 1.32 -4.93 6.63
N LEU A 150 0.27 -5.34 5.89
CA LEU A 150 -0.08 -6.76 5.74
C LEU A 150 1.01 -7.57 5.04
N GLY A 151 1.52 -7.07 3.90
CA GLY A 151 2.51 -7.79 3.11
C GLY A 151 3.78 -8.14 3.89
N THR A 152 4.31 -7.22 4.68
CA THR A 152 5.51 -7.50 5.49
C THR A 152 5.25 -8.44 6.66
N HIS A 153 4.06 -8.39 7.28
CA HIS A 153 3.68 -9.30 8.36
C HIS A 153 3.44 -10.72 7.84
N VAL A 154 2.77 -10.87 6.68
CA VAL A 154 2.62 -12.16 5.98
C VAL A 154 3.99 -12.71 5.60
N GLN A 155 4.85 -11.86 5.01
CA GLN A 155 6.21 -12.25 4.65
C GLN A 155 7.00 -12.76 5.87
N ALA A 156 6.92 -12.05 7.01
CA ALA A 156 7.56 -12.45 8.26
C ALA A 156 7.01 -13.77 8.80
N PHE A 157 5.69 -13.97 8.73
CA PHE A 157 5.01 -15.19 9.18
C PHE A 157 5.47 -16.43 8.41
N VAL A 158 5.60 -16.36 7.09
CA VAL A 158 6.05 -17.48 6.25
C VAL A 158 7.57 -17.49 6.00
N ARG A 159 8.36 -16.75 6.79
CA ARG A 159 9.81 -16.62 6.58
C ARG A 159 10.56 -17.95 6.73
N SER A 160 10.05 -18.89 7.52
CA SER A 160 10.63 -20.23 7.68
C SER A 160 10.63 -21.06 6.39
N GLY A 161 9.74 -20.75 5.44
CA GLY A 161 9.70 -21.38 4.12
C GLY A 161 10.75 -20.86 3.13
N GLY A 162 11.61 -19.91 3.55
CA GLY A 162 12.62 -19.29 2.69
C GLY A 162 12.10 -18.09 1.90
N THR A 163 13.04 -17.34 1.32
CA THR A 163 12.79 -16.03 0.70
C THR A 163 11.77 -16.08 -0.44
N VAL A 164 11.84 -17.10 -1.30
CA VAL A 164 10.96 -17.21 -2.48
C VAL A 164 9.51 -17.44 -2.07
N ILE A 165 9.26 -18.40 -1.17
CA ILE A 165 7.92 -18.69 -0.66
C ILE A 165 7.36 -17.48 0.10
N SER A 166 8.23 -16.81 0.87
CA SER A 166 7.89 -15.64 1.66
C SER A 166 7.45 -14.45 0.79
N ILE A 167 8.16 -14.17 -0.30
CA ILE A 167 7.79 -13.12 -1.27
C ILE A 167 6.52 -13.53 -2.02
N ALA A 168 6.41 -14.77 -2.51
CA ALA A 168 5.25 -15.23 -3.27
C ALA A 168 3.97 -15.16 -2.44
N ALA A 169 3.99 -15.63 -1.19
CA ALA A 169 2.84 -15.56 -0.29
C ALA A 169 2.46 -14.10 0.02
N GLY A 170 3.44 -13.25 0.33
CA GLY A 170 3.22 -11.82 0.51
C GLY A 170 2.56 -11.20 -0.71
N SER A 171 3.10 -11.45 -1.91
CA SER A 171 2.56 -10.89 -3.15
C SER A 171 1.14 -11.35 -3.46
N LEU A 172 0.86 -12.64 -3.32
CA LEU A 172 -0.47 -13.19 -3.62
C LEU A 172 -1.53 -12.68 -2.64
N VAL A 173 -1.24 -12.71 -1.34
CA VAL A 173 -2.19 -12.25 -0.33
C VAL A 173 -2.50 -10.77 -0.51
N THR A 174 -1.48 -9.92 -0.71
CA THR A 174 -1.72 -8.48 -0.83
C THR A 174 -2.39 -8.09 -2.14
N ALA A 175 -2.12 -8.81 -3.24
CA ALA A 175 -2.83 -8.63 -4.50
C ALA A 175 -4.32 -8.94 -4.36
N TRP A 176 -4.68 -10.04 -3.68
CA TRP A 176 -6.07 -10.39 -3.39
C TRP A 176 -6.75 -9.37 -2.49
N LEU A 177 -6.09 -8.96 -1.39
CA LEU A 177 -6.66 -7.98 -0.47
C LEU A 177 -6.88 -6.62 -1.14
N PHE A 178 -5.94 -6.18 -1.98
CA PHE A 178 -6.11 -4.98 -2.80
C PHE A 178 -7.30 -5.13 -3.75
N CYS A 179 -7.37 -6.23 -4.49
CA CYS A 179 -8.48 -6.50 -5.42
C CYS A 179 -9.84 -6.48 -4.73
N ILE A 180 -9.96 -7.15 -3.56
CA ILE A 180 -11.20 -7.17 -2.76
C ILE A 180 -11.58 -5.77 -2.33
N THR A 181 -10.63 -4.97 -1.80
CA THR A 181 -10.94 -3.62 -1.36
C THR A 181 -11.34 -2.70 -2.51
N SER A 182 -10.58 -2.70 -3.61
CA SER A 182 -10.92 -1.89 -4.78
C SER A 182 -12.29 -2.26 -5.36
N PHE A 183 -12.62 -3.55 -5.34
CA PHE A 183 -13.95 -4.00 -5.75
C PHE A 183 -15.06 -3.55 -4.79
N ALA A 184 -14.80 -3.57 -3.47
CA ALA A 184 -15.77 -3.20 -2.45
C ALA A 184 -16.16 -1.71 -2.49
N HIS A 185 -15.19 -0.81 -2.69
CA HIS A 185 -15.46 0.64 -2.71
C HIS A 185 -15.69 1.21 -4.11
N SER A 186 -15.36 0.49 -5.17
CA SER A 186 -15.63 0.90 -6.56
C SER A 186 -16.43 -0.18 -7.33
N PRO A 187 -17.67 -0.50 -6.89
CA PRO A 187 -18.47 -1.54 -7.53
C PRO A 187 -18.67 -1.21 -9.01
N PRO A 188 -18.29 -2.13 -9.92
CA PRO A 188 -18.22 -1.80 -11.33
C PRO A 188 -19.58 -1.83 -12.03
N ALA A 189 -19.73 -1.02 -13.08
CA ALA A 189 -20.88 -1.12 -13.99
C ALA A 189 -20.93 -2.49 -14.71
N SER A 190 -19.77 -3.13 -14.90
CA SER A 190 -19.62 -4.50 -15.38
C SER A 190 -18.63 -5.28 -14.49
N LEU A 191 -19.13 -6.36 -13.87
CA LEU A 191 -18.42 -7.15 -12.85
C LEU A 191 -17.05 -7.68 -13.32
N GLN A 192 -16.97 -8.22 -14.53
CA GLN A 192 -15.78 -8.94 -15.01
C GLN A 192 -14.55 -8.06 -15.31
N PRO A 193 -14.60 -7.05 -16.20
CA PRO A 193 -13.38 -6.36 -16.63
C PRO A 193 -12.72 -5.57 -15.49
N ALA A 194 -13.50 -5.06 -14.54
CA ALA A 194 -12.98 -4.31 -13.40
C ALA A 194 -12.28 -5.21 -12.39
N LEU A 195 -12.86 -6.37 -12.08
CA LEU A 195 -12.25 -7.35 -11.17
C LEU A 195 -10.89 -7.80 -11.72
N VAL A 196 -10.82 -8.12 -13.02
CA VAL A 196 -9.57 -8.48 -13.69
C VAL A 196 -8.58 -7.33 -13.65
N GLY A 197 -9.00 -6.10 -13.95
CA GLY A 197 -8.15 -4.91 -13.88
C GLY A 197 -7.54 -4.68 -12.50
N PHE A 198 -8.34 -4.74 -11.44
CA PHE A 198 -7.85 -4.58 -10.06
C PHE A 198 -6.95 -5.73 -9.63
N LEU A 199 -7.25 -6.97 -10.01
CA LEU A 199 -6.40 -8.13 -9.68
C LEU A 199 -5.04 -8.03 -10.38
N VAL A 200 -5.02 -7.71 -11.67
CA VAL A 200 -3.78 -7.52 -12.44
C VAL A 200 -2.96 -6.38 -11.85
N LEU A 201 -3.60 -5.23 -11.57
CA LEU A 201 -2.93 -4.11 -10.93
C LEU A 201 -2.36 -4.48 -9.56
N GLY A 202 -3.16 -5.16 -8.72
CA GLY A 202 -2.75 -5.63 -7.41
C GLY A 202 -1.54 -6.56 -7.47
N LEU A 203 -1.53 -7.50 -8.43
CA LEU A 203 -0.42 -8.43 -8.64
C LEU A 203 0.84 -7.71 -9.12
N VAL A 204 0.73 -6.83 -10.12
CA VAL A 204 1.85 -6.05 -10.65
C VAL A 204 2.43 -5.16 -9.56
N ALA A 205 1.59 -4.44 -8.82
CA ALA A 205 2.01 -3.59 -7.71
C ALA A 205 2.65 -4.40 -6.57
N ALA A 206 2.15 -5.60 -6.29
CA ALA A 206 2.75 -6.47 -5.28
C ALA A 206 4.14 -6.94 -5.68
N VAL A 207 4.30 -7.50 -6.88
CA VAL A 207 5.61 -7.92 -7.39
C VAL A 207 6.57 -6.74 -7.42
N PHE A 208 6.12 -5.59 -7.92
CA PHE A 208 6.91 -4.37 -7.96
C PHE A 208 7.35 -3.92 -6.56
N PHE A 209 6.42 -3.83 -5.60
CA PHE A 209 6.73 -3.41 -4.24
C PHE A 209 7.72 -4.34 -3.57
N PHE A 210 7.55 -5.67 -3.68
CA PHE A 210 8.45 -6.62 -3.03
C PHE A 210 9.83 -6.67 -3.69
N ALA A 211 9.93 -6.39 -5.00
CA ALA A 211 11.18 -6.30 -5.73
C ALA A 211 11.92 -4.97 -5.49
N VAL A 212 11.24 -3.84 -5.68
CA VAL A 212 11.83 -2.49 -5.57
C VAL A 212 11.95 -2.07 -4.12
N ARG A 213 11.01 -2.44 -3.24
CA ARG A 213 10.92 -2.01 -1.84
C ARG A 213 10.99 -0.49 -1.70
N ASP A 214 10.08 0.19 -2.37
CA ASP A 214 9.95 1.63 -2.30
C ASP A 214 8.47 2.05 -2.30
N VAL A 215 8.06 2.70 -1.21
CA VAL A 215 6.65 3.10 -1.00
C VAL A 215 6.21 4.20 -1.97
N TYR A 216 7.10 5.13 -2.31
CA TYR A 216 6.76 6.25 -3.21
C TYR A 216 6.58 5.75 -4.64
N ALA A 217 7.54 4.96 -5.12
CA ALA A 217 7.46 4.35 -6.44
C ALA A 217 6.21 3.45 -6.58
N ALA A 218 5.94 2.62 -5.56
CA ALA A 218 4.74 1.79 -5.56
C ALA A 218 3.45 2.63 -5.55
N SER A 219 3.41 3.73 -4.80
CA SER A 219 2.25 4.62 -4.76
C SER A 219 1.97 5.27 -6.12
N ILE A 220 3.01 5.69 -6.84
CA ILE A 220 2.88 6.24 -8.21
C ILE A 220 2.37 5.17 -9.18
N LEU A 221 2.91 3.95 -9.11
CA LEU A 221 2.47 2.83 -9.94
C LEU A 221 0.99 2.51 -9.69
N VAL A 222 0.59 2.41 -8.41
CA VAL A 222 -0.80 2.12 -8.02
C VAL A 222 -1.73 3.26 -8.43
N ALA A 223 -1.36 4.52 -8.19
CA ALA A 223 -2.17 5.68 -8.60
C ALA A 223 -2.35 5.73 -10.12
N SER A 224 -1.28 5.49 -10.88
CA SER A 224 -1.34 5.46 -12.35
C SER A 224 -2.22 4.32 -12.85
N GLY A 225 -2.05 3.12 -12.28
CA GLY A 225 -2.86 1.96 -12.63
C GLY A 225 -4.34 2.15 -12.26
N LEU A 226 -4.63 2.70 -11.09
CA LEU A 226 -5.99 3.01 -10.66
C LEU A 226 -6.63 4.05 -11.59
N ALA A 227 -5.90 5.11 -11.98
CA ALA A 227 -6.39 6.11 -12.93
C ALA A 227 -6.73 5.52 -14.31
N LEU A 228 -5.99 4.49 -14.76
CA LEU A 228 -6.30 3.74 -15.99
C LEU A 228 -7.49 2.79 -15.81
N VAL A 229 -7.51 1.99 -14.74
CA VAL A 229 -8.58 1.01 -14.47
C VAL A 229 -9.92 1.70 -14.21
N MET A 230 -9.88 2.89 -13.59
CA MET A 230 -11.05 3.72 -13.29
C MET A 230 -11.36 4.75 -14.39
N ALA A 231 -10.69 4.68 -15.54
CA ALA A 231 -10.99 5.56 -16.66
C ALA A 231 -12.48 5.45 -17.04
N GLY A 232 -13.15 6.60 -17.16
CA GLY A 232 -14.59 6.68 -17.44
C GLY A 232 -15.51 6.48 -16.23
N ARG A 233 -14.98 6.31 -15.01
CA ARG A 233 -15.78 6.19 -13.77
C ARG A 233 -15.71 7.41 -12.86
N VAL A 234 -14.75 8.28 -13.08
CA VAL A 234 -14.67 9.58 -12.42
C VAL A 234 -15.47 10.57 -13.27
N GLY A 235 -16.38 11.32 -12.64
CA GLY A 235 -17.15 12.33 -13.35
C GLY A 235 -16.23 13.37 -13.98
N ILE A 236 -16.40 13.68 -15.26
CA ILE A 236 -15.62 14.71 -15.97
C ILE A 236 -16.29 16.09 -15.81
N SER A 237 -17.59 16.11 -15.53
CA SER A 237 -18.33 17.33 -15.20
C SER A 237 -17.88 17.88 -13.85
N GLY A 238 -17.37 19.11 -13.83
CA GLY A 238 -16.98 19.80 -12.58
C GLY A 238 -15.50 19.68 -12.20
N MET A 239 -14.66 19.05 -13.04
CA MET A 239 -13.24 18.86 -12.75
C MET A 239 -12.52 20.15 -12.35
N GLU A 240 -12.80 21.27 -13.02
CA GLU A 240 -12.18 22.57 -12.72
C GLU A 240 -12.56 23.07 -11.32
N ALA A 241 -13.82 22.89 -10.91
CA ALA A 241 -14.30 23.30 -9.60
C ALA A 241 -13.74 22.40 -8.47
N ALA A 242 -13.55 21.11 -8.75
CA ALA A 242 -13.02 20.14 -7.79
C ALA A 242 -11.48 20.14 -7.71
N LEU A 243 -10.78 20.65 -8.73
CA LEU A 243 -9.32 20.60 -8.85
C LEU A 243 -8.58 21.13 -7.61
N PRO A 244 -8.97 22.25 -6.97
CA PRO A 244 -8.29 22.71 -5.76
C PRO A 244 -8.38 21.72 -4.59
N ALA A 245 -9.53 21.08 -4.38
CA ALA A 245 -9.72 20.04 -3.35
C ALA A 245 -8.85 18.81 -3.66
N VAL A 246 -8.87 18.38 -4.92
CA VAL A 246 -8.13 17.21 -5.39
C VAL A 246 -6.61 17.44 -5.25
N ALA A 247 -6.10 18.56 -5.75
CA ALA A 247 -4.70 18.92 -5.64
C ALA A 247 -4.28 19.09 -4.17
N GLY A 248 -5.08 19.79 -3.36
CA GLY A 248 -4.83 19.97 -1.93
C GLY A 248 -4.76 18.64 -1.18
N SER A 249 -5.69 17.72 -1.48
CA SER A 249 -5.72 16.38 -0.90
C SER A 249 -4.52 15.52 -1.31
N ALA A 250 -4.14 15.57 -2.59
CA ALA A 250 -2.95 14.88 -3.10
C ALA A 250 -1.66 15.39 -2.43
N ILE A 251 -1.50 16.72 -2.34
CA ILE A 251 -0.35 17.34 -1.67
C ILE A 251 -0.32 16.94 -0.20
N LEU A 252 -1.45 17.03 0.50
CA LEU A 252 -1.55 16.66 1.91
C LEU A 252 -1.16 15.20 2.16
N ALA A 253 -1.60 14.28 1.30
CA ALA A 253 -1.22 12.87 1.36
C ALA A 253 0.28 12.66 1.13
N VAL A 254 0.88 13.32 0.14
CA VAL A 254 2.33 13.25 -0.13
C VAL A 254 3.15 13.83 1.02
N LEU A 255 2.74 14.97 1.57
CA LEU A 255 3.38 15.59 2.74
C LEU A 255 3.28 14.68 3.98
N THR A 256 2.14 14.01 4.17
CA THR A 256 1.95 13.02 5.24
C THR A 256 2.92 11.86 5.07
N LEU A 257 3.01 11.27 3.88
CA LEU A 257 3.95 10.18 3.59
C LEU A 257 5.41 10.62 3.81
N PHE A 258 5.76 11.84 3.40
CA PHE A 258 7.07 12.44 3.66
C PHE A 258 7.32 12.63 5.17
N GLY A 259 6.34 13.10 5.93
CA GLY A 259 6.43 13.20 7.39
C GLY A 259 6.67 11.85 8.05
N ILE A 260 5.97 10.80 7.59
CA ILE A 260 6.18 9.41 8.03
C ILE A 260 7.59 8.93 7.72
N HIS A 261 8.11 9.22 6.52
CA HIS A 261 9.48 8.88 6.15
C HIS A 261 10.49 9.57 7.07
N LEU A 262 10.35 10.87 7.33
CA LEU A 262 11.21 11.59 8.26
C LEU A 262 11.11 11.05 9.68
N TYR A 263 9.90 10.69 10.13
CA TYR A 263 9.68 10.05 11.43
C TYR A 263 10.47 8.75 11.53
N PHE A 264 10.38 7.87 10.52
CA PHE A 264 11.12 6.62 10.52
C PHE A 264 12.64 6.82 10.48
N ALA A 265 13.13 7.73 9.62
CA ALA A 265 14.55 8.04 9.48
C ALA A 265 15.17 8.58 10.78
N ARG A 266 14.39 9.30 11.60
CA ARG A 266 14.84 9.85 12.89
C ARG A 266 14.80 8.84 14.03
N ASN A 267 13.76 8.01 14.08
CA ASN A 267 13.50 7.15 15.25
C ASN A 267 14.04 5.72 15.12
N PHE A 268 14.30 5.24 13.90
CA PHE A 268 14.73 3.86 13.67
C PHE A 268 15.99 3.82 12.83
N ARG A 269 17.00 3.06 13.30
CA ARG A 269 18.21 2.78 12.52
C ARG A 269 18.10 1.41 11.88
N THR A 270 18.42 1.31 10.60
CA THR A 270 18.56 0.03 9.89
C THR A 270 19.72 -0.76 10.47
N VAL A 271 19.43 -1.80 11.26
CA VAL A 271 20.43 -2.81 11.61
C VAL A 271 20.57 -3.73 10.40
N ARG A 272 21.75 -3.74 9.77
CA ARG A 272 22.08 -4.74 8.75
C ARG A 272 22.30 -6.06 9.47
N VAL A 273 21.38 -7.00 9.30
CA VAL A 273 21.61 -8.39 9.71
C VAL A 273 22.54 -9.00 8.65
N PRO A 274 23.74 -9.50 9.01
CA PRO A 274 24.59 -10.21 8.07
C PRO A 274 23.81 -11.42 7.51
N ALA A 275 23.88 -11.57 6.18
CA ALA A 275 23.23 -12.64 5.45
C ALA A 275 23.86 -14.00 5.77
#